data_AF-S1R1N8-F1
#
_entry.id   AF-S1R1N8-F1
#
_cell.length_a   1.000
_cell.length_b   1.000
_cell.length_c   1.000
_cell.angle_alpha   90.00
_cell.angle_beta   90.00
_cell.angle_gamma   90.00
#
_symmetry.space_group_name_H-M   'P 1'
#
loop_
_entity.id
_entity.type
_entity.pdbx_description
1 polymer ?
#
loop_
_entity_poly.entity_id
_entity_poly.type
_entity_poly.pdbx_seq_one_letter_code
_entity_poly.pdbx_strand_id
1 'polypeptide(L)'
;MAVNSEFYKDMSKVEKKVWGITYRQLKAGLSLILSVVLISLSVFFIQDLALLIILVLICWLIFGLYPVLVMIGKADEIKRKLRTLFLYQNAYYYSGQIRRYAKNEFVQQKNVSETDDF
;
A
#
# COMPACT_ATOMS: atom_id res chain seq x y z
N MET A 1 -9.06 -23.40 29.47
CA MET A 1 -7.77 -23.83 28.89
C MET A 1 -7.67 -23.19 27.52
N ALA A 2 -6.53 -22.58 27.19
CA ALA A 2 -6.41 -21.59 26.12
C ALA A 2 -6.86 -22.12 24.75
N VAL A 3 -7.78 -21.38 24.11
CA VAL A 3 -8.19 -21.57 22.72
C VAL A 3 -7.00 -21.15 21.86
N ASN A 4 -6.15 -22.13 21.50
CA ASN A 4 -5.11 -21.96 20.50
C ASN A 4 -5.79 -21.80 19.12
N SER A 5 -6.27 -20.60 18.85
CA SER A 5 -6.63 -20.17 17.50
C SER A 5 -5.33 -19.89 16.76
N GLU A 6 -4.86 -20.86 15.99
CA GLU A 6 -3.82 -20.62 14.99
C GLU A 6 -4.45 -19.80 13.86
N PHE A 7 -4.48 -18.47 14.04
CA PHE A 7 -4.79 -17.57 12.95
C PHE A 7 -3.70 -17.73 11.88
N TYR A 8 -4.05 -18.32 10.75
CA TYR A 8 -3.20 -18.29 9.56
C TYR A 8 -2.79 -16.85 9.30
N LYS A 9 -1.47 -16.60 9.28
CA LYS A 9 -0.95 -15.27 8.92
C LYS A 9 -1.51 -14.92 7.56
N ASP A 10 -2.27 -13.84 7.48
CA ASP A 10 -2.87 -13.36 6.26
C ASP A 10 -1.77 -12.90 5.30
N MET A 11 -1.30 -13.83 4.47
CA MET A 11 -0.22 -13.62 3.51
C MET A 11 -0.64 -12.67 2.38
N SER A 12 -1.93 -12.32 2.26
CA SER A 12 -2.41 -11.32 1.28
C SER A 12 -1.81 -9.93 1.53
N LYS A 13 -1.39 -9.65 2.77
CA LYS A 13 -0.76 -8.39 3.17
C LYS A 13 0.76 -8.40 3.08
N VAL A 14 1.37 -9.55 2.78
CA VAL A 14 2.82 -9.69 2.66
C VAL A 14 3.23 -9.39 1.23
N GLU A 15 3.95 -8.28 1.02
CA GLU A 15 4.45 -7.94 -0.31
C GLU A 15 5.39 -9.01 -0.84
N LYS A 16 5.12 -9.52 -2.05
CA LYS A 16 6.06 -10.41 -2.75
C LYS A 16 7.38 -9.69 -2.94
N LYS A 17 8.43 -10.23 -2.33
CA LYS A 17 9.82 -9.85 -2.58
C LYS A 17 10.31 -10.59 -3.81
N VAL A 18 10.75 -9.86 -4.83
CA VAL A 18 11.43 -10.44 -5.99
C VAL A 18 12.91 -10.15 -5.79
N TRP A 19 13.73 -11.19 -5.67
CA TRP A 19 15.17 -11.07 -5.43
C TRP A 19 15.53 -10.28 -4.16
N GLY A 20 14.72 -10.42 -3.10
CA GLY A 20 14.94 -9.72 -1.83
C GLY A 20 14.47 -8.26 -1.80
N ILE A 21 14.09 -7.70 -2.96
CA ILE A 21 13.62 -6.32 -3.09
C ILE A 21 12.09 -6.32 -3.20
N THR A 22 11.41 -5.46 -2.43
CA THR A 22 9.97 -5.25 -2.59
C THR A 22 9.69 -4.34 -3.78
N TYR A 23 8.53 -4.50 -4.42
CA TYR A 23 8.13 -3.62 -5.51
C TYR A 23 8.08 -2.14 -5.10
N ARG A 24 7.81 -1.85 -3.82
CA ARG A 24 7.91 -0.49 -3.23
C ARG A 24 9.33 0.05 -3.25
N GLN A 25 10.32 -0.76 -2.87
CA GLN A 25 11.73 -0.37 -2.89
C GLN A 25 12.21 -0.11 -4.32
N LEU A 26 11.77 -0.90 -5.30
CA LEU A 26 12.06 -0.66 -6.71
C LEU A 26 11.51 0.70 -7.18
N LYS A 27 10.24 1.00 -6.87
CA LYS A 27 9.62 2.30 -7.19
C LYS A 27 10.36 3.47 -6.53
N ALA A 28 10.72 3.33 -5.26
CA ALA A 28 11.47 4.35 -4.53
C ALA A 28 12.85 4.56 -5.17
N GLY A 29 13.57 3.48 -5.49
CA GLY A 29 14.87 3.53 -6.15
C GLY A 29 14.81 4.23 -7.52
N LEU A 30 13.81 3.90 -8.35
CA LEU A 30 13.62 4.58 -9.63
C LEU A 30 13.36 6.09 -9.48
N SER A 31 12.54 6.48 -8.50
CA SER A 31 12.29 7.90 -8.24
C SER A 31 13.52 8.67 -7.75
N LEU A 32 14.39 8.02 -6.97
CA LEU A 32 15.68 8.59 -6.54
C LEU A 32 16.67 8.72 -7.70
N ILE A 33 16.76 7.71 -8.58
CA ILE A 33 17.62 7.80 -9.76
C ILE A 33 17.17 8.96 -10.65
N LEU A 34 15.86 9.08 -10.87
CA LEU A 34 15.28 10.17 -11.66
C LEU A 34 15.60 11.55 -11.04
N SER A 35 15.53 11.67 -9.71
CA SER A 35 15.82 12.94 -9.03
C SER A 35 17.27 13.36 -9.21
N VAL A 36 18.21 12.42 -9.10
CA VAL A 36 19.65 12.69 -9.31
C VAL A 36 19.92 13.13 -10.75
N VAL A 37 19.28 12.48 -11.73
CA VAL A 37 19.41 12.87 -13.14
C VAL A 37 18.86 14.27 -13.40
N LEU A 38 17.70 14.61 -12.83
CA LEU A 38 17.11 15.94 -12.99
C LEU A 38 17.94 17.03 -12.31
N ILE A 39 18.46 16.76 -11.12
CA ILE A 39 19.33 17.71 -10.40
C ILE A 39 20.63 17.91 -11.16
N SER A 40 21.29 16.84 -11.62
CA SER A 40 22.52 16.96 -12.41
C SER A 40 22.30 17.76 -13.69
N LEU A 41 21.23 17.49 -14.45
CA LEU A 41 20.84 18.31 -15.60
C LEU A 41 20.64 19.79 -15.23
N SER A 42 19.96 20.07 -14.13
CA SER A 42 19.70 21.45 -13.72
C SER A 42 20.98 22.25 -13.45
N VAL A 43 22.01 21.60 -12.88
CA VAL A 43 23.31 22.24 -12.60
C VAL A 43 24.07 22.58 -13.89
N PHE A 44 23.94 21.75 -14.94
CA PHE A 44 24.61 22.01 -16.22
C PHE A 44 23.96 23.11 -17.05
N PHE A 45 22.62 23.19 -17.04
CA PHE A 45 21.88 24.12 -17.91
C PHE A 45 21.63 25.49 -17.30
N ILE A 46 21.58 25.61 -15.97
CA ILE A 46 21.22 26.85 -15.29
C ILE A 46 22.46 27.47 -14.67
N GLN A 47 22.91 28.61 -15.22
CA GLN A 47 24.04 29.37 -14.69
C GLN A 47 23.63 30.35 -13.58
N ASP A 48 22.35 30.70 -13.50
CA ASP A 48 21.82 31.57 -12.44
C ASP A 48 21.64 30.80 -11.13
N LEU A 49 22.36 31.22 -10.10
CA LEU A 49 22.35 30.61 -8.77
C LEU A 49 20.96 30.62 -8.12
N ALA A 50 20.18 31.70 -8.31
CA ALA A 50 18.87 31.81 -7.66
C ALA A 50 17.88 30.78 -8.24
N LEU A 51 17.86 30.66 -9.57
CA LEU A 51 17.01 29.68 -10.26
C LEU A 51 17.45 28.25 -9.97
N LEU A 52 18.76 27.99 -9.88
CA LEU A 52 19.29 26.69 -9.51
C LEU A 52 18.84 26.26 -8.11
N ILE A 53 18.95 27.15 -7.11
CA ILE A 53 18.51 26.86 -5.73
C ILE A 53 17.01 26.54 -5.68
N ILE A 54 16.18 27.33 -6.34
CA ILE A 54 14.72 27.13 -6.36
C ILE A 54 14.38 25.80 -7.02
N LEU A 55 15.00 25.47 -8.16
CA LEU A 55 14.71 24.24 -8.88
C LEU A 55 15.17 22.99 -8.11
N VAL A 56 16.33 23.05 -7.45
CA VAL A 56 16.83 21.98 -6.58
C VAL A 56 15.90 21.76 -5.41
N LEU A 57 15.40 22.83 -4.78
CA LEU A 57 14.40 22.74 -3.70
C LEU A 57 13.11 22.06 -4.17
N ILE A 58 12.60 22.45 -5.34
CA ILE A 58 11.39 21.85 -5.91
C ILE A 58 11.61 20.37 -6.26
N CYS A 59 12.75 20.04 -6.89
CA CYS A 59 13.09 18.66 -7.21
C CYS A 59 13.23 17.81 -5.95
N TRP A 60 13.86 18.33 -4.91
CA TRP A 60 13.98 17.65 -3.62
C TRP A 60 12.62 17.45 -2.96
N LEU A 61 11.76 18.46 -3.00
CA LEU A 61 10.42 18.39 -2.39
C LEU A 61 9.51 17.40 -3.12
N ILE A 62 9.59 17.30 -4.45
CA ILE A 62 8.75 16.38 -5.22
C ILE A 62 9.36 14.97 -5.23
N PHE A 63 10.61 14.85 -5.63
CA PHE A 63 11.25 13.55 -5.87
C PHE A 63 12.02 12.99 -4.68
N GLY A 64 12.33 13.80 -3.67
CA GLY A 64 12.92 13.34 -2.41
C GLY A 64 11.86 12.88 -1.40
N LEU A 65 10.75 13.60 -1.26
CA LEU A 65 9.67 13.19 -0.35
C LEU A 65 8.88 11.97 -0.87
N TYR A 66 8.67 11.87 -2.18
CA TYR A 66 7.95 10.76 -2.78
C TYR A 66 8.50 9.36 -2.41
N PRO A 67 9.80 9.03 -2.57
CA PRO A 67 10.36 7.74 -2.20
C PRO A 67 10.24 7.48 -0.69
N VAL A 68 10.38 8.50 0.15
CA VAL A 68 10.20 8.38 1.60
C VAL A 68 8.76 7.97 1.92
N LEU A 69 7.77 8.60 1.29
CA LEU A 69 6.36 8.26 1.47
C LEU A 69 6.01 6.86 0.95
N VAL A 70 6.65 6.42 -0.14
CA VAL A 70 6.50 5.07 -0.68
C VAL A 70 7.10 4.03 0.26
N MET A 71 8.28 4.29 0.84
CA MET A 71 8.92 3.39 1.80
C MET A 71 8.14 3.25 3.11
N ILE A 72 7.56 4.34 3.61
CA ILE A 72 6.69 4.33 4.80
C ILE A 72 5.32 3.67 4.50
N GLY A 73 4.98 3.44 3.22
CA GLY A 73 3.70 2.86 2.80
C GLY A 73 2.51 3.83 2.88
N LYS A 74 2.76 5.11 3.19
CA LYS A 74 1.74 6.16 3.28
C LYS A 74 1.38 6.80 1.93
N ALA A 75 2.18 6.55 0.90
CA ALA A 75 1.94 7.09 -0.45
C ALA A 75 0.54 6.71 -0.98
N ASP A 76 0.09 5.48 -0.75
CA ASP A 76 -1.22 5.01 -1.23
C ASP A 76 -2.38 5.61 -0.42
N GLU A 77 -2.19 5.87 0.87
CA GLU A 77 -3.19 6.56 1.70
C GLU A 77 -3.37 8.02 1.27
N ILE A 78 -2.26 8.71 0.99
CA ILE A 78 -2.29 10.10 0.51
C ILE A 78 -2.95 10.16 -0.87
N LYS A 79 -2.57 9.25 -1.78
CA LYS A 79 -3.24 9.12 -3.08
C LYS A 79 -4.73 8.85 -2.94
N ARG A 80 -5.13 7.99 -1.99
CA ARG A 80 -6.55 7.71 -1.72
C ARG A 80 -7.26 8.94 -1.21
N LYS A 81 -6.70 9.67 -0.24
CA LYS A 81 -7.27 10.92 0.29
C LYS A 81 -7.44 11.99 -0.79
N LEU A 82 -6.41 12.20 -1.61
CA LEU A 82 -6.46 13.12 -2.75
C LEU A 82 -7.55 12.68 -3.74
N ARG A 83 -7.60 11.38 -4.07
CA ARG A 83 -8.65 10.84 -4.94
C ARG A 83 -10.04 11.08 -4.37
N THR A 84 -10.25 10.89 -3.08
CA THR A 84 -11.55 11.15 -2.42
C THR A 84 -11.91 12.63 -2.38
N LEU A 85 -10.92 13.53 -2.31
CA LEU A 85 -11.15 14.98 -2.40
C LEU A 85 -11.56 15.41 -3.81
N PHE A 86 -10.94 14.84 -4.84
CA PHE A 86 -11.19 15.23 -6.24
C PHE A 86 -12.32 14.44 -6.93
N LEU A 87 -12.56 13.20 -6.53
CA LEU A 87 -13.67 12.39 -7.02
C LEU A 87 -14.81 12.45 -6.03
N TYR A 88 -15.91 13.09 -6.44
CA TYR A 88 -17.18 13.00 -5.74
C TYR A 88 -17.70 11.56 -5.86
N GLN A 89 -17.36 10.71 -4.89
CA GLN A 89 -17.76 9.32 -4.89
C GLN A 89 -19.05 9.19 -4.11
N ASN A 90 -20.16 8.96 -4.81
CA ASN A 90 -21.45 8.69 -4.17
C ASN A 90 -21.31 7.45 -3.28
N ALA A 91 -21.44 7.64 -1.97
CA ALA A 91 -21.41 6.56 -1.00
C ALA A 91 -22.77 5.84 -1.01
N TYR A 92 -22.86 4.74 -1.76
CA TYR A 92 -24.03 3.87 -1.69
C TYR A 92 -23.88 2.91 -0.50
N TYR A 93 -24.76 3.05 0.48
CA TYR A 93 -24.86 2.09 1.58
C TYR A 93 -25.53 0.83 1.06
N TYR A 94 -24.77 -0.25 0.91
CA TYR A 94 -25.31 -1.57 0.60
C TYR A 94 -25.64 -2.30 1.90
N SER A 95 -26.89 -2.23 2.34
CA SER A 95 -27.43 -3.13 3.35
C SER A 95 -27.78 -4.47 2.73
N GLY A 96 -26.76 -5.20 2.25
CA GLY A 96 -26.96 -6.62 1.94
C GLY A 96 -27.23 -7.34 3.27
N GLN A 97 -28.46 -7.79 3.50
CA GLN A 97 -28.73 -8.75 4.58
C GLN A 97 -27.78 -9.94 4.37
N ILE A 98 -26.95 -10.22 5.36
CA ILE A 98 -26.19 -11.47 5.42
C ILE A 98 -27.25 -12.58 5.35
N ARG A 99 -27.22 -13.37 4.27
CA ARG A 99 -28.14 -14.49 4.08
C ARG A 99 -28.00 -15.39 5.30
N ARG A 100 -29.07 -15.55 6.08
CA ARG A 100 -29.08 -16.49 7.21
C ARG A 100 -29.01 -17.89 6.62
N TYR A 101 -27.84 -18.50 6.68
CA TYR A 101 -27.65 -19.89 6.27
C TYR A 101 -28.51 -20.79 7.15
N ALA A 102 -29.31 -21.64 6.53
CA ALA A 102 -30.12 -22.61 7.26
C ALA A 102 -29.26 -23.83 7.61
N LYS A 103 -29.55 -24.49 8.75
CA LYS A 103 -28.73 -25.60 9.28
C LYS A 103 -28.54 -26.75 8.27
N ASN A 104 -29.49 -26.92 7.35
CA ASN A 104 -29.49 -27.89 6.26
C ASN A 104 -28.55 -27.55 5.10
N GLU A 105 -28.02 -26.32 5.02
CA GLU A 105 -27.03 -25.93 4.01
C GLU A 105 -25.60 -26.35 4.39
N PHE A 106 -25.39 -26.84 5.62
CA PHE A 106 -24.11 -27.36 6.09
C PHE A 106 -24.08 -28.89 5.96
N VAL A 107 -23.17 -29.40 5.14
CA VAL A 107 -22.87 -30.84 5.06
C VAL A 107 -21.77 -31.13 6.08
N GLN A 108 -22.13 -31.83 7.17
CA GLN A 108 -21.16 -32.27 8.18
C GLN A 108 -20.15 -33.22 7.53
N GLN A 109 -18.87 -32.86 7.56
CA GLN A 109 -17.81 -33.76 7.11
C GLN A 109 -17.75 -34.96 8.05
N LYS A 110 -17.77 -36.17 7.49
CA LYS A 110 -17.86 -37.45 8.22
C LYS A 110 -16.78 -37.68 9.29
N ASN A 111 -15.70 -36.90 9.28
CA ASN A 111 -14.55 -37.06 10.16
C ASN A 111 -14.51 -36.05 11.32
N VAL A 112 -15.55 -35.24 11.53
CA VAL A 112 -15.62 -34.28 12.64
C VAL A 112 -16.87 -34.56 13.47
N SER A 113 -16.69 -35.33 14.55
CA SER A 113 -17.69 -35.52 15.60
C SER A 113 -17.58 -34.35 16.60
N GLU A 114 -18.66 -33.59 16.79
CA GLU A 114 -18.71 -32.44 17.71
C GLU A 114 -18.86 -32.82 19.20
N THR A 115 -18.67 -34.09 19.55
CA THR A 115 -18.83 -34.58 20.92
C THR A 115 -17.71 -35.56 21.24
N ASP A 116 -16.74 -35.10 22.03
CA ASP A 116 -16.08 -35.97 23.00
C ASP A 116 -17.12 -36.21 24.11
N ASP A 117 -17.48 -37.48 24.32
CA ASP A 117 -18.29 -37.89 25.46
C ASP A 117 -17.51 -37.60 26.75
N PHE A 118 -17.98 -36.62 27.53
CA PHE A 118 -17.63 -36.46 28.95
C PHE A 118 -18.58 -37.26 29.82
#